data_AF-A0A356X5J4-F1
#
_entry.id   AF-A0A356X5J4-F1
#
_cell.length_a   1.000
_cell.length_b   1.000
_cell.length_c   1.000
_cell.angle_alpha   90.00
_cell.angle_beta   90.00
_cell.angle_gamma   90.00
#
_symmetry.space_group_name_H-M   'P 1'
#
loop_
_entity.id
_entity.type
_entity.pdbx_description
1 polymer ?
#
loop_
_entity_poly.entity_id
_entity_poly.type
_entity_poly.pdbx_seq_one_letter_code
_entity_poly.pdbx_strand_id
1 'polypeptide(L)'
;VGLFRVGEDGWVLLSETGVSSEYNASHLSSFADGGYSIEYPSQEQNNGFGSTGAQIGLPGVTPWRTITVGETLKAIVETTIPWDVVEPLYEPSQHYEFGRGTWSWIIWHDNSMNYKDQVTYIDL
;
A
#
# COMPACT_ATOMS: atom_id res chain seq x y z
N VAL A 1 3.22 -5.50 -3.93
CA VAL A 1 3.14 -6.72 -3.09
C VAL A 1 3.16 -7.96 -3.98
N GLY A 2 3.89 -9.01 -3.59
CA GLY A 2 3.79 -10.34 -4.20
C GLY A 2 3.87 -11.43 -3.12
N LEU A 3 2.88 -12.31 -3.07
CA LEU A 3 2.86 -13.48 -2.18
C LEU A 3 3.21 -14.73 -2.98
N PHE A 4 4.22 -15.45 -2.51
CA PHE A 4 4.78 -16.62 -3.18
C PHE A 4 4.74 -17.82 -2.24
N ARG A 5 4.31 -18.97 -2.75
CA ARG A 5 4.49 -20.27 -2.09
C ARG A 5 5.82 -20.86 -2.56
N VAL A 6 6.67 -21.26 -1.63
CA VAL A 6 7.96 -21.90 -1.90
C VAL A 6 7.78 -23.39 -1.78
N GLY A 7 7.30 -24.04 -2.85
CA GLY A 7 7.02 -25.49 -2.86
C GLY A 7 6.16 -25.92 -1.68
N GLU A 8 6.70 -26.84 -0.87
CA GLU A 8 6.12 -27.28 0.41
C GLU A 8 6.85 -26.69 1.63
N ASP A 9 7.87 -25.84 1.40
CA ASP A 9 8.78 -25.32 2.42
C ASP A 9 8.28 -24.03 3.10
N GLY A 10 7.25 -23.39 2.54
CA GLY A 10 6.58 -22.25 3.17
C GLY A 10 6.18 -21.14 2.20
N TRP A 11 6.26 -19.91 2.70
CA TRP A 11 5.73 -18.70 2.05
C TRP A 11 6.70 -17.52 2.15
N VAL A 12 6.68 -16.70 1.10
CA VAL A 12 7.42 -15.43 1.03
C VAL A 12 6.46 -14.32 0.59
N LEU A 13 6.41 -13.23 1.34
CA LEU A 13 5.70 -12.00 0.97
C LEU A 13 6.72 -10.88 0.72
N LEU A 14 6.73 -10.37 -0.51
CA LEU A 14 7.50 -9.21 -0.93
C LEU A 14 6.63 -7.96 -0.89
N SER A 15 7.12 -6.89 -0.28
CA SER A 15 6.50 -5.57 -0.27
C SER A 15 7.55 -4.47 -0.15
N GLU A 16 7.09 -3.23 -0.08
CA GLU A 16 7.86 -2.09 0.38
C GLU A 16 7.12 -1.35 1.51
N THR A 17 7.85 -0.56 2.28
CA THR A 17 7.30 0.41 3.24
C THR A 17 8.20 1.65 3.33
N GLY A 18 7.68 2.74 3.88
CA GLY A 18 8.41 4.00 4.00
C GLY A 18 8.48 4.82 2.70
N VAL A 19 7.55 4.58 1.76
CA VAL A 19 7.39 5.46 0.58
C VAL A 19 6.76 6.77 1.05
N SER A 20 7.45 7.89 0.83
CA SER A 20 6.99 9.24 1.13
C SER A 20 7.00 10.11 -0.14
N SER A 21 6.82 11.43 -0.01
CA SER A 21 6.97 12.37 -1.14
C SER A 21 8.36 12.35 -1.79
N GLU A 22 9.37 11.81 -1.10
CA GLU A 22 10.77 11.80 -1.56
C GLU A 22 11.08 10.66 -2.55
N TYR A 23 10.16 9.72 -2.77
CA TYR A 23 10.39 8.57 -3.63
C TYR A 23 9.10 8.04 -4.27
N ASN A 24 9.21 7.42 -5.44
CA ASN A 24 8.09 6.84 -6.16
C ASN A 24 7.75 5.42 -5.66
N ALA A 25 6.46 5.07 -5.62
CA ALA A 25 6.06 3.69 -5.38
C ALA A 25 6.62 2.77 -6.47
N SER A 26 7.00 1.56 -6.09
CA SER A 26 7.57 0.56 -7.00
C SER A 26 6.65 -0.66 -7.12
N HIS A 27 6.88 -1.50 -8.13
CA HIS A 27 6.19 -2.79 -8.24
C HIS A 27 7.16 -3.88 -8.71
N LEU A 28 6.71 -5.13 -8.64
CA LEU A 28 7.43 -6.23 -9.26
C LEU A 28 7.18 -6.20 -10.77
N SER A 29 8.21 -6.48 -11.56
CA SER A 29 8.12 -6.68 -13.00
C SER A 29 7.25 -7.89 -13.35
N SER A 30 7.03 -8.11 -14.64
CA SER A 30 6.67 -9.45 -15.11
C SER A 30 7.83 -10.42 -14.82
N PHE A 31 7.51 -11.71 -14.61
CA PHE A 31 8.55 -12.72 -14.41
C PHE A 31 9.33 -12.91 -15.72
N ALA A 32 10.64 -12.67 -15.67
CA ALA A 32 11.53 -12.79 -16.81
C ALA A 32 12.93 -13.20 -16.33
N ASP A 33 13.68 -13.89 -17.18
CA ASP A 33 15.08 -14.29 -16.92
C ASP A 33 15.29 -15.01 -15.58
N GLY A 34 14.27 -15.78 -15.15
CA GLY A 34 14.32 -16.57 -13.92
C GLY A 34 14.02 -15.79 -12.63
N GLY A 35 13.52 -14.54 -12.72
CA GLY A 35 13.21 -13.75 -11.53
C GLY A 35 12.23 -12.60 -11.76
N TYR A 36 12.08 -11.79 -10.71
CA TYR A 36 11.38 -10.51 -10.73
C TYR A 36 12.39 -9.39 -10.45
N SER A 37 12.22 -8.25 -11.10
CA SER A 37 12.93 -7.00 -10.76
C SER A 37 11.97 -6.00 -10.11
N ILE A 38 12.53 -4.97 -9.47
CA ILE A 38 11.78 -3.83 -8.99
C ILE A 38 11.68 -2.82 -10.13
N GLU A 39 10.45 -2.46 -10.50
CA GLU A 39 10.16 -1.47 -11.52
C GLU A 39 9.52 -0.22 -10.91
N TYR A 40 9.86 0.91 -11.50
CA TYR A 40 9.20 2.19 -11.27
C TYR A 40 7.87 2.28 -12.04
N PRO A 41 7.00 3.27 -11.74
CA PRO A 41 5.77 3.48 -12.48
C PRO A 41 6.00 3.63 -13.98
N SER A 42 5.05 3.18 -14.79
CA SER A 42 5.10 3.36 -16.24
C SER A 42 4.80 4.81 -16.64
N GLN A 43 5.32 5.27 -17.78
CA GLN A 43 5.14 6.65 -18.24
C GLN A 43 3.67 6.95 -18.60
N GLU A 44 2.88 5.95 -18.94
CA GLU A 44 1.47 6.09 -19.29
C GLU A 44 0.59 6.41 -18.07
N GLN A 45 1.09 6.14 -16.84
CA GLN A 45 0.39 6.55 -15.63
C GLN A 45 0.29 8.07 -15.52
N ASN A 46 -0.65 8.55 -14.71
CA ASN A 46 -0.92 9.98 -14.55
C ASN A 46 -1.14 10.71 -15.90
N ASN A 47 -1.75 10.03 -16.88
CA ASN A 47 -1.98 10.54 -18.23
C ASN A 47 -0.70 11.06 -18.92
N GLY A 48 0.45 10.43 -18.67
CA GLY A 48 1.71 10.86 -19.27
C GLY A 48 2.42 12.00 -18.54
N PHE A 49 1.86 12.54 -17.45
CA PHE A 49 2.42 13.70 -16.76
C PHE A 49 3.44 13.33 -15.68
N GLY A 50 4.60 13.98 -15.72
CA GLY A 50 5.70 13.78 -14.79
C GLY A 50 6.74 12.77 -15.28
N SER A 51 7.90 12.75 -14.63
CA SER A 51 8.92 11.71 -14.83
C SER A 51 8.60 10.48 -13.99
N THR A 52 9.02 9.30 -14.46
CA THR A 52 8.80 8.03 -13.75
C THR A 52 9.84 7.73 -12.67
N GLY A 53 11.03 8.32 -12.75
CA GLY A 53 12.11 8.12 -11.79
C GLY A 53 12.03 9.03 -10.58
N ALA A 54 12.58 8.56 -9.45
CA ALA A 54 12.79 9.39 -8.26
C ALA A 54 13.99 10.35 -8.44
N GLN A 55 13.82 11.58 -7.98
CA GLN A 55 14.89 12.56 -7.81
C GLN A 55 15.06 12.83 -6.31
N ILE A 56 16.24 12.57 -5.78
CA ILE A 56 16.50 12.57 -4.34
C ILE A 56 17.68 13.49 -4.03
N GLY A 57 17.53 14.35 -3.02
CA GLY A 57 18.63 15.14 -2.47
C GLY A 57 19.64 14.26 -1.73
N LEU A 58 20.93 14.64 -1.75
CA LEU A 58 21.97 13.90 -1.02
C LEU A 58 22.28 14.54 0.34
N PRO A 59 22.48 13.72 1.40
CA PRO A 59 22.36 12.26 1.43
C PRO A 59 20.90 11.79 1.39
N GLY A 60 20.60 10.81 0.53
CA GLY A 60 19.25 10.29 0.30
C GLY A 60 19.20 8.77 0.41
N VAL A 61 18.01 8.24 0.70
CA VAL A 61 17.77 6.79 0.86
C VAL A 61 16.53 6.36 0.08
N THR A 62 16.46 5.09 -0.28
CA THR A 62 15.25 4.49 -0.84
C THR A 62 14.31 4.03 0.27
N PRO A 63 13.02 3.79 -0.02
CA PRO A 63 12.12 3.04 0.86
C PRO A 63 12.66 1.64 1.17
N TRP A 64 12.17 1.05 2.26
CA TRP A 64 12.54 -0.31 2.66
C TRP A 64 11.91 -1.34 1.71
N ARG A 65 12.70 -2.33 1.30
CA ARG A 65 12.21 -3.52 0.60
C ARG A 65 12.04 -4.64 1.64
N THR A 66 10.81 -5.10 1.83
CA THR A 66 10.48 -6.05 2.90
C THR A 66 10.31 -7.46 2.35
N ILE A 67 10.89 -8.44 3.03
CA ILE A 67 10.71 -9.86 2.74
C ILE A 67 10.22 -10.52 4.04
N THR A 68 8.94 -10.87 4.09
CA THR A 68 8.41 -11.70 5.19
C THR A 68 8.48 -13.17 4.76
N VAL A 69 9.16 -14.00 5.54
CA VAL A 69 9.35 -15.43 5.26
C VAL A 69 8.78 -16.24 6.42
N GLY A 70 8.08 -17.33 6.10
CA GLY A 70 7.64 -18.27 7.14
C GLY A 70 7.27 -19.63 6.59
N GLU A 71 7.49 -20.66 7.40
CA GLU A 71 7.08 -22.05 7.10
C GLU A 71 5.55 -22.18 6.96
N THR A 72 4.80 -21.31 7.63
CA THR A 72 3.33 -21.26 7.56
C THR A 72 2.84 -19.85 7.25
N LEU A 73 1.56 -19.74 6.85
CA LEU A 73 0.91 -18.45 6.58
C LEU A 73 0.83 -17.53 7.81
N LYS A 74 1.05 -18.04 9.03
CA LYS A 74 0.98 -17.23 10.26
C LYS A 74 1.91 -16.02 10.19
N ALA A 75 3.17 -16.23 9.78
CA ALA A 75 4.13 -15.13 9.65
C ALA A 75 3.69 -14.09 8.62
N ILE A 76 3.05 -14.52 7.53
CA ILE A 76 2.54 -13.61 6.48
C ILE A 76 1.39 -12.75 6.99
N VAL A 77 0.47 -13.34 7.77
CA VAL A 77 -0.71 -12.65 8.30
C VAL A 77 -0.37 -11.72 9.46
N GLU A 78 0.57 -12.11 10.32
CA GLU A 78 0.89 -11.40 11.56
C GLU A 78 2.10 -10.47 11.46
N THR A 79 2.75 -10.37 10.30
CA THR A 79 3.93 -9.51 10.13
C THR A 79 3.63 -8.04 10.42
N THR A 80 4.50 -7.41 11.20
CA THR A 80 4.47 -5.97 11.52
C THR A 80 5.53 -5.18 10.76
N ILE A 81 6.27 -5.84 9.84
CA ILE A 81 7.38 -5.23 9.10
C ILE A 81 7.04 -3.90 8.39
N PRO A 82 5.80 -3.61 7.93
CA PRO A 82 5.49 -2.30 7.37
C PRO A 82 5.69 -1.13 8.35
N TRP A 83 5.60 -1.39 9.66
CA TRP A 83 5.70 -0.38 10.71
C TRP A 83 7.01 -0.45 11.51
N ASP A 84 7.66 -1.62 11.57
CA ASP A 84 8.86 -1.84 12.41
C ASP A 84 10.09 -1.00 11.99
N VAL A 85 10.10 -0.49 10.75
CA VAL A 85 11.27 0.19 10.14
C VAL A 85 10.98 1.62 9.66
N VAL A 86 9.86 2.19 10.11
CA VAL A 86 9.45 3.56 9.76
C VAL A 86 9.12 4.37 11.00
N GLU A 87 9.23 5.68 10.88
CA GLU A 87 8.94 6.63 11.95
C GLU A 87 7.80 7.57 11.53
N PRO A 88 6.98 8.07 12.48
CA PRO A 88 6.01 9.11 12.20
C PRO A 88 6.67 10.36 11.58
N LEU A 89 6.06 10.92 10.54
CA LEU A 89 6.55 12.15 9.91
C LEU A 89 6.12 13.43 10.65
N TYR A 90 5.08 13.33 11.48
CA TYR A 90 4.54 14.44 12.28
C TYR A 90 3.67 13.89 13.42
N GLU A 91 3.49 14.73 14.44
CA GLU A 91 2.58 14.46 15.55
C GLU A 91 1.10 14.65 15.15
N PRO A 92 0.17 13.88 15.73
CA PRO A 92 -1.25 14.06 15.46
C PRO A 92 -1.74 15.44 15.92
N SER A 93 -2.51 16.12 15.08
CA SER A 93 -3.03 17.47 15.40
C SER A 93 -4.15 17.47 16.45
N GLN A 94 -4.77 16.32 16.66
CA GLN A 94 -5.83 16.09 17.62
C GLN A 94 -5.93 14.61 17.98
N HIS A 95 -6.75 14.28 18.97
CA HIS A 95 -7.16 12.91 19.20
C HIS A 95 -8.09 12.45 18.07
N TYR A 96 -7.83 11.26 17.52
CA TYR A 96 -8.66 10.64 16.51
C TYR A 96 -9.42 9.46 17.11
N GLU A 97 -10.74 9.48 16.99
CA GLU A 97 -11.62 8.40 17.45
C GLU A 97 -11.92 7.43 16.30
N PHE A 98 -11.56 6.16 16.50
CA PHE A 98 -11.89 5.09 15.56
C PHE A 98 -13.25 4.47 15.91
N GLY A 99 -13.97 3.99 14.90
CA GLY A 99 -15.29 3.43 15.10
C GLY A 99 -15.87 2.72 13.88
N ARG A 100 -17.19 2.68 13.81
CA ARG A 100 -17.95 2.06 12.71
C ARG A 100 -18.71 3.14 11.98
N GLY A 101 -18.74 3.07 10.64
CA GLY A 101 -19.51 3.98 9.79
C GLY A 101 -20.53 3.22 8.96
N THR A 102 -21.63 3.87 8.62
CA THR A 102 -22.60 3.43 7.62
C THR A 102 -22.21 4.04 6.27
N TRP A 103 -22.42 3.31 5.17
CA TRP A 103 -21.97 3.75 3.83
C TRP A 103 -23.06 3.49 2.80
N SER A 104 -23.70 4.53 2.28
CA SER A 104 -24.81 4.38 1.34
C SER A 104 -24.35 3.92 -0.04
N TRP A 105 -23.25 4.48 -0.54
CA TRP A 105 -22.81 4.26 -1.90
C TRP A 105 -22.44 2.81 -2.19
N ILE A 106 -21.93 2.05 -1.21
CA ILE A 106 -21.56 0.65 -1.45
C ILE A 106 -22.76 -0.25 -1.78
N ILE A 107 -23.96 0.07 -1.28
CA ILE A 107 -25.18 -0.72 -1.51
C ILE A 107 -26.15 -0.02 -2.48
N TRP A 108 -26.32 1.31 -2.35
CA TRP A 108 -27.30 2.09 -3.11
C TRP A 108 -26.66 2.89 -4.25
N HIS A 109 -25.34 2.82 -4.39
CA HIS A 109 -24.56 3.41 -5.49
C HIS A 109 -24.82 4.91 -5.68
N ASP A 110 -24.60 5.40 -6.90
CA ASP A 110 -24.62 6.82 -7.25
C ASP A 110 -25.96 7.50 -6.94
N ASN A 111 -27.07 6.75 -7.05
CA ASN A 111 -28.40 7.29 -6.76
C ASN A 111 -28.53 7.73 -5.30
N SER A 112 -27.76 7.15 -4.38
CA SER A 112 -27.78 7.55 -2.97
C SER A 112 -27.07 8.87 -2.68
N MET A 113 -26.42 9.49 -3.67
CA MET A 113 -25.74 10.79 -3.53
C MET A 113 -26.74 11.95 -3.55
N ASN A 114 -27.77 11.85 -2.72
CA ASN A 114 -28.78 12.86 -2.51
C ASN A 114 -29.05 13.04 -1.01
N TYR A 115 -29.53 14.22 -0.63
CA TYR A 115 -29.70 14.61 0.77
C TYR A 115 -30.53 13.61 1.59
N LYS A 116 -31.65 13.14 1.03
CA LYS A 116 -32.59 12.25 1.72
C LYS A 116 -31.94 10.92 2.10
N ASP A 117 -31.18 10.33 1.19
CA ASP A 117 -30.57 9.03 1.43
C ASP A 117 -29.36 9.14 2.37
N GLN A 118 -28.65 10.27 2.35
CA GLN A 118 -27.61 10.54 3.34
C GLN A 118 -28.19 10.70 4.76
N VAL A 119 -29.30 11.41 4.93
CA VAL A 119 -30.01 11.48 6.23
C VAL A 119 -30.42 10.08 6.67
N THR A 120 -30.95 9.26 5.75
CA THR A 120 -31.34 7.88 6.08
C THR A 120 -30.18 7.05 6.63
N TYR A 121 -28.95 7.22 6.10
CA TYR A 121 -27.77 6.50 6.59
C TYR A 121 -27.16 7.08 7.86
N ILE A 122 -27.39 8.37 8.15
CA ILE A 122 -27.03 9.00 9.43
C ILE A 122 -27.93 8.48 10.56
N ASP A 123 -29.21 8.29 10.26
CA ASP A 123 -30.22 7.87 11.24
C ASP A 123 -30.22 6.34 11.54
N LEU A 124 -29.51 5.54 10.73
CA LEU A 124 -29.42 4.08 10.86
C LEU A 124 -28.60 3.64 12.08
#